data_AF-A0AAN7DTL0-F1
#
_entry.id   AF-A0AAN7DTL0-F1
#
_cell.length_a   1.000
_cell.length_b   1.000
_cell.length_c   1.000
_cell.angle_alpha   90.00
_cell.angle_beta   90.00
_cell.angle_gamma   90.00
#
_symmetry.space_group_name_H-M   'P 1'
#
loop_
_entity.id
_entity.type
_entity.pdbx_description
1 polymer ?
#
loop_
_entity_poly.entity_id
_entity_poly.type
_entity_poly.pdbx_seq_one_letter_code
_entity_poly.pdbx_strand_id
1 'polypeptide(L)'
;MNCCRVINNLLLNASMSENHALAGLDDFLPVLIYVTIKANPPQLHSNLKFIQLYRRQAKLVSEAAYYFTNLVSAKTFIVDLNGKSLSMDEIKFEESMQAARLTQTNRATQIETSPTLQGQTDPTPTRMHDKEKDTSGGSNYPYMDAEAGELTVGDVERLLSLYKDVVTKYTSLYKVVRHLSISKTETPVPHSEGTSFLLTQPEGTNTKIDHQKGK
;
A
#
# COMPACT_ATOMS: atom_id res chain seq x y z
N MET A 1 0.54 -9.39 -4.06
CA MET A 1 -0.38 -10.57 -4.08
C MET A 1 -1.82 -10.13 -4.16
N ASN A 2 -2.46 -9.66 -3.06
CA ASN A 2 -3.91 -9.38 -3.05
C ASN A 2 -4.38 -8.47 -4.19
N CYS A 3 -3.71 -7.33 -4.43
CA CYS A 3 -4.00 -6.42 -5.55
C CYS A 3 -4.04 -7.14 -6.91
N CYS A 4 -3.01 -7.93 -7.23
CA CYS A 4 -2.91 -8.68 -8.50
C CYS A 4 -4.03 -9.71 -8.66
N ARG A 5 -4.43 -10.40 -7.58
CA ARG A 5 -5.57 -11.34 -7.61
C ARG A 5 -6.90 -10.61 -7.83
N VAL A 6 -7.09 -9.44 -7.22
CA VAL A 6 -8.26 -8.58 -7.45
C VAL A 6 -8.30 -8.10 -8.91
N ILE A 7 -7.18 -7.61 -9.45
CA ILE A 7 -7.09 -7.21 -10.87
C ILE A 7 -7.46 -8.37 -11.79
N ASN A 8 -6.86 -9.55 -11.60
CA ASN A 8 -7.18 -10.73 -12.41
C ASN A 8 -8.66 -11.13 -12.34
N ASN A 9 -9.26 -11.11 -11.14
CA ASN A 9 -10.68 -11.42 -10.99
C ASN A 9 -11.59 -10.39 -11.70
N LEU A 10 -11.23 -9.11 -11.67
CA LEU A 10 -11.97 -8.06 -12.39
C LEU A 10 -11.84 -8.19 -13.91
N LEU A 11 -10.63 -8.50 -14.40
CA LEU A 11 -10.38 -8.76 -15.82
C LEU A 11 -11.12 -10.01 -16.31
N LEU A 12 -11.11 -11.09 -15.52
CA LEU A 12 -11.89 -12.30 -15.83
C LEU A 12 -13.37 -11.96 -15.92
N ASN A 13 -13.94 -11.25 -14.93
CA ASN A 13 -15.35 -10.85 -14.95
C ASN A 13 -15.70 -9.99 -16.18
N ALA A 14 -14.82 -9.07 -16.59
CA ALA A 14 -14.99 -8.29 -17.82
C ALA A 14 -15.00 -9.21 -19.07
N SER A 15 -14.04 -10.13 -19.19
CA SER A 15 -13.95 -11.10 -20.30
C SER A 15 -15.05 -12.16 -20.32
N MET A 16 -15.85 -12.29 -19.25
CA MET A 16 -17.07 -13.12 -19.25
C MET A 16 -18.32 -12.31 -19.65
N SER A 17 -18.26 -10.97 -19.57
CA SER A 17 -19.36 -10.07 -19.95
C SER A 17 -19.27 -9.61 -21.41
N GLU A 18 -18.04 -9.45 -21.91
CA GLU A 18 -17.72 -9.19 -23.31
C GLU A 18 -17.11 -10.48 -23.87
N ASN A 19 -17.60 -10.99 -25.01
CA ASN A 19 -17.17 -12.28 -25.62
C ASN A 19 -15.73 -12.25 -26.20
N HIS A 20 -14.79 -11.64 -25.48
CA HIS A 20 -13.39 -11.51 -25.84
C HIS A 20 -12.58 -12.68 -25.26
N ALA A 21 -11.54 -13.11 -25.97
CA ALA A 21 -10.73 -14.24 -25.53
C ALA A 21 -10.09 -13.98 -24.14
N LEU A 22 -9.98 -15.05 -23.34
CA LEU A 22 -9.52 -15.07 -21.95
C LEU A 22 -8.46 -14.01 -21.64
N ALA A 23 -8.76 -13.13 -20.66
CA ALA A 23 -7.90 -12.03 -20.25
C ALA A 23 -6.42 -12.43 -20.15
N GLY A 24 -5.62 -11.89 -21.08
CA GLY A 24 -4.24 -12.31 -21.31
C GLY A 24 -3.25 -11.69 -20.33
N LEU A 25 -2.00 -12.12 -20.44
CA LEU A 25 -0.88 -11.43 -19.80
C LEU A 25 -0.81 -9.96 -20.23
N ASP A 26 -1.16 -9.70 -21.49
CA ASP A 26 -1.12 -8.38 -22.13
C ASP A 26 -2.18 -7.41 -21.59
N ASP A 27 -3.30 -7.91 -21.05
CA ASP A 27 -4.32 -7.08 -20.38
C ASP A 27 -3.93 -6.74 -18.94
N PHE A 28 -3.22 -7.65 -18.27
CA PHE A 28 -2.87 -7.51 -16.85
C PHE A 28 -1.86 -6.39 -16.57
N LEU A 29 -0.78 -6.31 -17.35
CA LEU A 29 0.32 -5.39 -17.05
C LEU A 29 -0.07 -3.91 -17.21
N PRO A 30 -0.79 -3.46 -18.27
CA PRO A 30 -1.28 -2.09 -18.38
C PRO A 30 -2.20 -1.70 -17.22
N VAL A 31 -3.09 -2.59 -16.77
CA VAL A 31 -3.96 -2.34 -15.62
C VAL A 31 -3.16 -2.27 -14.32
N LEU A 32 -2.14 -3.11 -14.14
CA LEU A 32 -1.25 -3.03 -12.98
C LEU A 32 -0.46 -1.71 -12.95
N ILE A 33 0.04 -1.24 -14.10
CA ILE A 33 0.70 0.08 -14.22
C ILE A 33 -0.28 1.18 -13.82
N TYR A 34 -1.48 1.21 -14.40
CA TYR A 34 -2.52 2.20 -14.09
C TYR A 34 -2.86 2.21 -12.59
N VAL A 35 -3.14 1.04 -11.99
CA VAL A 35 -3.45 0.91 -10.56
C VAL A 35 -2.28 1.38 -9.70
N THR A 36 -1.03 1.11 -10.10
CA THR A 36 0.16 1.56 -9.37
C THR A 36 0.30 3.08 -9.37
N ILE A 37 0.08 3.74 -10.51
CA ILE A 37 0.07 5.21 -10.63
C ILE A 37 -1.07 5.80 -9.79
N LYS A 38 -2.29 5.28 -9.90
CA LYS A 38 -3.47 5.80 -9.20
C LYS A 38 -3.42 5.59 -7.68
N ALA A 39 -2.84 4.49 -7.21
CA ALA A 39 -2.67 4.21 -5.79
C ALA A 39 -1.49 4.97 -5.16
N ASN A 40 -0.49 5.36 -5.95
CA ASN A 40 0.74 6.05 -5.53
C ASN A 40 1.32 5.52 -4.20
N PRO A 41 1.62 4.22 -4.08
CA PRO A 41 2.01 3.61 -2.82
C PRO A 41 3.33 4.20 -2.29
N PRO A 42 3.38 4.66 -1.03
CA PRO A 42 4.56 5.33 -0.48
C PRO A 42 5.76 4.38 -0.47
N GLN A 43 6.94 4.95 -0.76
CA GLN A 43 8.23 4.25 -0.74
C GLN A 43 8.27 2.96 -1.62
N LEU A 44 7.51 2.90 -2.71
CA LEU A 44 7.40 1.73 -3.60
C LEU A 44 8.77 1.13 -3.97
N HIS A 45 9.75 1.96 -4.35
CA HIS A 45 11.09 1.49 -4.69
C HIS A 45 11.78 0.75 -3.54
N SER A 46 11.76 1.33 -2.33
CA SER A 46 12.34 0.74 -1.11
C SER A 46 11.62 -0.55 -0.72
N ASN A 47 10.28 -0.57 -0.82
CA ASN A 47 9.46 -1.75 -0.52
C ASN A 47 9.77 -2.91 -1.48
N LEU A 48 9.92 -2.65 -2.78
CA LEU A 48 10.32 -3.69 -3.75
C LEU A 48 11.74 -4.20 -3.49
N LYS A 49 12.70 -3.31 -3.24
CA LYS A 49 14.08 -3.67 -2.92
C LYS A 49 14.18 -4.49 -1.63
N PHE A 50 13.40 -4.14 -0.60
CA PHE A 50 13.31 -4.91 0.64
C PHE A 50 12.77 -6.33 0.38
N ILE A 51 11.69 -6.47 -0.40
CA ILE A 51 11.15 -7.78 -0.77
C ILE A 51 12.18 -8.60 -1.55
N GLN A 52 12.92 -8.00 -2.49
CA GLN A 52 13.93 -8.69 -3.28
C GLN A 52 15.09 -9.23 -2.42
N LEU A 53 15.52 -8.48 -1.40
CA LEU A 53 16.68 -8.82 -0.57
C LEU A 53 16.33 -9.77 0.59
N TYR A 54 15.18 -9.57 1.26
CA TYR A 54 14.87 -10.20 2.55
C TYR A 54 13.75 -11.25 2.49
N ARG A 55 13.05 -11.41 1.36
CA ARG A 55 12.06 -12.49 1.22
C ARG A 55 12.76 -13.83 1.00
N ARG A 56 12.36 -14.85 1.75
CA ARG A 56 12.84 -16.22 1.57
C ARG A 56 12.60 -16.66 0.11
N GLN A 57 13.66 -16.98 -0.62
CA GLN A 57 13.59 -17.31 -2.05
C GLN A 57 12.65 -18.51 -2.32
N ALA A 58 12.66 -19.53 -1.45
CA ALA A 58 11.72 -20.66 -1.50
C ALA A 58 10.22 -20.28 -1.36
N LYS A 59 9.89 -19.04 -0.99
CA LYS A 59 8.52 -18.47 -0.94
C LYS A 59 8.29 -17.34 -1.96
N LEU A 60 9.19 -17.19 -2.93
CA LEU A 60 9.08 -16.29 -4.08
C LEU A 60 9.21 -17.11 -5.37
N VAL A 61 8.23 -17.99 -5.57
CA VAL A 61 8.13 -18.94 -6.70
C VAL A 61 6.73 -18.90 -7.30
N SER A 62 6.56 -19.37 -8.54
CA SER A 62 5.27 -19.42 -9.25
C SER A 62 4.55 -18.05 -9.27
N GLU A 63 3.24 -18.00 -9.01
CA GLU A 63 2.39 -16.79 -8.93
C GLU A 63 3.05 -15.64 -8.14
N ALA A 64 3.74 -15.95 -7.04
CA ALA A 64 4.40 -14.95 -6.21
C ALA A 64 5.62 -14.31 -6.89
N ALA A 65 6.39 -15.08 -7.65
CA ALA A 65 7.49 -14.56 -8.47
C ALA A 65 6.93 -13.75 -9.65
N TYR A 66 5.94 -14.29 -10.36
CA TYR A 66 5.29 -13.67 -11.51
C TYR A 66 4.74 -12.27 -11.19
N TYR A 67 3.92 -12.14 -10.14
CA TYR A 67 3.39 -10.84 -9.72
C TYR A 67 4.46 -9.88 -9.20
N PHE A 68 5.52 -10.39 -8.58
CA PHE A 68 6.63 -9.55 -8.14
C PHE A 68 7.40 -8.98 -9.33
N THR A 69 7.74 -9.81 -10.32
CA THR A 69 8.36 -9.38 -11.58
C THR A 69 7.50 -8.35 -12.30
N ASN A 70 6.18 -8.59 -12.46
CA ASN A 70 5.29 -7.63 -13.11
C ASN A 70 5.20 -6.28 -12.36
N LEU A 71 5.25 -6.28 -11.02
CA LEU A 71 5.27 -5.04 -10.25
C LEU A 71 6.63 -4.31 -10.33
N VAL A 72 7.74 -5.05 -10.46
CA VAL A 72 9.06 -4.47 -10.76
C VAL A 72 9.07 -3.86 -12.17
N SER A 73 8.53 -4.56 -13.18
CA SER A 73 8.37 -4.05 -14.55
C SER A 73 7.51 -2.78 -14.58
N ALA A 74 6.37 -2.78 -13.87
CA ALA A 74 5.51 -1.60 -13.74
C ALA A 74 6.25 -0.42 -13.07
N LYS A 75 7.00 -0.66 -11.98
CA LYS A 75 7.84 0.36 -11.34
C LYS A 75 8.91 0.91 -12.30
N THR A 76 9.50 0.09 -13.16
CA THR A 76 10.51 0.55 -14.13
C THR A 76 9.86 1.37 -15.23
N PHE A 77 8.78 0.88 -15.83
CA PHE A 77 8.01 1.61 -16.83
C PHE A 77 7.57 3.00 -16.33
N ILE A 78 7.09 3.11 -15.08
CA ILE A 78 6.67 4.39 -14.47
C ILE A 78 7.85 5.36 -14.28
N VAL A 79 9.07 4.88 -14.01
CA VAL A 79 10.25 5.74 -13.85
C VAL A 79 10.74 6.28 -15.19
N ASP A 80 10.67 5.47 -16.25
CA ASP A 80 11.17 5.82 -17.59
C ASP A 80 10.04 6.38 -18.52
N LEU A 81 8.88 6.71 -17.95
CA LEU A 81 7.65 7.11 -18.64
C LEU A 81 7.80 8.46 -19.33
N ASN A 82 7.45 8.49 -20.63
CA ASN A 82 7.51 9.65 -21.52
C ASN A 82 6.30 9.65 -22.49
N GLY A 83 6.14 10.71 -23.31
CA GLY A 83 5.01 10.83 -24.24
C GLY A 83 4.89 9.64 -25.20
N LYS A 84 6.02 9.17 -25.76
CA LYS A 84 6.05 8.02 -26.70
C LYS A 84 5.59 6.72 -26.05
N SER A 85 5.94 6.48 -24.77
CA SER A 85 5.49 5.31 -24.01
C SER A 85 3.98 5.26 -23.79
N LEU A 86 3.28 6.39 -23.93
CA LEU A 86 1.82 6.51 -23.83
C LEU A 86 1.14 6.77 -25.19
N SER A 87 1.87 6.65 -26.30
CA SER A 87 1.37 6.96 -27.66
C SER A 87 0.78 8.38 -27.79
N MET A 88 1.42 9.37 -27.15
CA MET A 88 1.02 10.78 -27.23
C MET A 88 2.18 11.69 -27.64
N ASP A 89 1.84 12.88 -28.18
CA ASP A 89 2.81 13.90 -28.53
C ASP A 89 3.57 14.42 -27.30
N GLU A 90 4.89 14.55 -27.41
CA GLU A 90 5.77 14.96 -26.30
C GLU A 90 5.43 16.37 -25.75
N ILE A 91 4.99 17.27 -26.63
CA ILE A 91 4.55 18.63 -26.24
C ILE A 91 3.34 18.54 -25.32
N LYS A 92 2.31 17.78 -25.72
CA LYS A 92 1.09 17.56 -24.93
C LYS A 92 1.37 16.83 -23.61
N PHE A 93 2.34 15.91 -23.61
CA PHE A 93 2.81 15.24 -22.40
C PHE A 93 3.42 16.25 -21.41
N GLU A 94 4.38 17.07 -21.85
CA GLU A 94 5.04 18.04 -20.96
C GLU A 94 4.09 19.16 -20.50
N GLU A 95 3.19 19.65 -21.36
CA GLU A 95 2.10 20.57 -20.97
C GLU A 95 1.24 19.99 -19.84
N SER A 96 0.85 18.72 -19.95
CA SER A 96 0.08 18.01 -18.93
C SER A 96 0.88 17.84 -17.62
N MET A 97 2.16 17.50 -17.72
CA MET A 97 3.06 17.37 -16.58
C MET A 97 3.28 18.71 -15.87
N GLN A 98 3.41 19.83 -16.60
CA GLN A 98 3.54 21.17 -16.03
C GLN A 98 2.24 21.62 -15.34
N ALA A 99 1.09 21.40 -15.96
CA ALA A 99 -0.22 21.68 -15.33
C ALA A 99 -0.43 20.88 -14.04
N ALA A 100 0.00 19.60 -14.03
CA ALA A 100 -0.04 18.76 -12.84
C ALA A 100 0.91 19.27 -11.73
N ARG A 101 2.14 19.67 -12.06
CA ARG A 101 3.10 20.28 -11.10
C ARG A 101 2.50 21.55 -10.46
N LEU A 102 1.97 22.47 -11.26
CA LEU A 102 1.32 23.70 -10.76
C LEU A 102 0.15 23.40 -9.83
N THR A 103 -0.71 22.44 -10.21
CA THR A 103 -1.85 22.01 -9.38
C THR A 103 -1.39 21.43 -8.04
N GLN A 104 -0.31 20.64 -8.03
CA GLN A 104 0.22 20.03 -6.82
C GLN A 104 0.92 21.06 -5.92
N THR A 105 1.68 22.00 -6.47
CA THR A 105 2.23 23.15 -5.72
C THR A 105 1.10 23.96 -5.06
N ASN A 106 0.08 24.34 -5.83
CA ASN A 106 -1.06 25.11 -5.30
C ASN A 106 -1.79 24.36 -4.16
N ARG A 107 -1.88 23.02 -4.24
CA ARG A 107 -2.43 22.19 -3.15
C ARG A 107 -1.57 22.14 -1.89
N ALA A 108 -0.26 22.40 -1.99
CA ALA A 108 0.62 22.54 -0.84
C ALA A 108 0.56 23.96 -0.28
N THR A 109 0.59 25.00 -1.13
CA THR A 109 0.58 26.41 -0.70
C THR A 109 -0.75 26.85 -0.06
N GLN A 110 -1.88 26.26 -0.46
CA GLN A 110 -3.19 26.54 0.15
C GLN A 110 -3.35 26.03 1.60
N ILE A 111 -2.32 25.41 2.18
CA ILE A 111 -2.26 25.07 3.61
C ILE A 111 -1.72 26.25 4.45
N GLU A 112 -1.03 27.24 3.85
CA GLU A 112 -0.32 28.30 4.58
C GLU A 112 -0.82 29.75 4.32
N THR A 113 -1.94 29.96 3.62
CA THR A 113 -2.46 31.32 3.34
C THR A 113 -3.72 31.69 4.13
N SER A 114 -3.52 32.22 5.34
CA SER A 114 -4.45 33.18 5.96
C SER A 114 -3.86 34.60 5.92
N PRO A 115 -4.65 35.66 5.66
CA PRO A 115 -4.14 37.02 5.45
C PRO A 115 -4.11 37.90 6.72
N THR A 116 -3.41 39.04 6.60
CA THR A 116 -3.45 40.23 7.50
C THR A 116 -2.68 40.05 8.85
N LEU A 117 -1.84 40.97 9.34
CA LEU A 117 -1.79 42.44 9.25
C LEU A 117 -0.38 43.03 9.00
N GLN A 118 -0.35 44.28 8.51
CA GLN A 118 0.85 45.09 8.35
C GLN A 118 1.33 45.73 9.66
N GLY A 119 2.65 45.93 9.80
CA GLY A 119 3.29 46.78 10.81
C GLY A 119 4.74 47.07 10.41
N GLN A 120 5.18 48.34 10.50
CA GLN A 120 6.45 48.83 9.94
C GLN A 120 7.62 48.81 10.94
N THR A 121 8.87 48.62 10.46
CA THR A 121 10.07 49.51 10.58
C THR A 121 11.43 48.78 10.67
N ASP A 122 12.42 49.37 9.99
CA ASP A 122 13.88 49.08 9.88
C ASP A 122 14.69 49.10 11.21
N PRO A 123 16.03 48.82 11.25
CA PRO A 123 16.93 48.15 10.27
C PRO A 123 17.89 47.08 10.88
N THR A 124 18.72 46.45 10.03
CA THR A 124 19.86 45.55 10.36
C THR A 124 20.99 46.22 11.17
N PRO A 125 21.87 45.50 11.92
CA PRO A 125 23.05 44.88 11.28
C PRO A 125 23.61 43.54 11.89
N THR A 126 24.10 42.68 11.00
CA THR A 126 25.35 41.88 11.09
C THR A 126 25.72 41.09 12.37
N ARG A 127 25.85 39.75 12.25
CA ARG A 127 27.16 39.03 12.39
C ARG A 127 27.02 37.51 12.18
N MET A 128 28.03 36.94 11.52
CA MET A 128 28.18 35.51 11.20
C MET A 128 28.35 34.63 12.44
N HIS A 129 27.88 33.39 12.37
CA HIS A 129 28.63 32.24 12.85
C HIS A 129 28.29 31.00 12.01
N ASP A 130 29.23 30.60 11.15
CA ASP A 130 29.19 29.30 10.49
C ASP A 130 29.25 28.18 11.53
N LYS A 131 28.38 27.18 11.35
CA LYS A 131 28.67 25.82 11.80
C LYS A 131 28.01 24.81 10.87
N GLU A 132 28.69 24.57 9.74
CA GLU A 132 28.44 23.37 8.95
C GLU A 132 28.45 22.14 9.86
N LYS A 133 27.40 21.33 9.78
CA LYS A 133 27.43 19.97 10.28
C LYS A 133 26.74 19.06 9.28
N ASP A 134 27.56 18.50 8.39
CA ASP A 134 27.19 17.37 7.56
C ASP A 134 26.69 16.22 8.44
N THR A 135 25.38 15.96 8.39
CA THR A 135 24.82 14.64 8.69
C THR A 135 23.80 14.27 7.62
N SER A 136 24.30 13.51 6.65
CA SER A 136 23.52 12.77 5.66
C SER A 136 22.35 11.99 6.29
N GLY A 137 21.20 12.01 5.60
CA GLY A 137 20.01 11.22 5.97
C GLY A 137 18.93 12.05 6.64
N GLY A 138 18.09 12.71 5.83
CA GLY A 138 16.95 13.49 6.33
C GLY A 138 15.98 12.66 7.17
N SER A 139 16.06 12.82 8.50
CA SER A 139 15.11 12.24 9.44
C SER A 139 13.76 12.94 9.31
N ASN A 140 12.67 12.19 9.36
CA ASN A 140 11.31 12.72 9.25
C ASN A 140 10.84 13.46 10.53
N TYR A 141 11.77 13.79 11.43
CA TYR A 141 11.50 14.25 12.79
C TYR A 141 12.57 15.28 13.20
N PRO A 142 12.52 16.52 12.67
CA PRO A 142 13.56 17.54 12.87
C PRO A 142 13.71 18.03 14.33
N TYR A 143 12.82 17.61 15.23
CA TYR A 143 12.81 17.97 16.65
C TYR A 143 13.05 16.77 17.59
N MET A 144 13.45 15.59 17.10
CA MET A 144 13.68 14.41 17.97
C MET A 144 14.84 14.60 18.93
N ASP A 145 15.92 15.19 18.47
CA ASP A 145 17.17 15.38 19.21
C ASP A 145 17.38 16.84 19.66
N ALA A 146 16.37 17.71 19.48
CA ALA A 146 16.46 19.14 19.78
C ALA A 146 16.23 19.42 21.27
N GLU A 147 17.06 20.27 21.86
CA GLU A 147 16.89 20.69 23.26
C GLU A 147 15.88 21.84 23.39
N ALA A 148 15.22 21.96 24.54
CA ALA A 148 14.19 22.99 24.77
C ALA A 148 14.69 24.44 24.62
N GLY A 149 16.01 24.67 24.74
CA GLY A 149 16.65 25.97 24.50
C GLY A 149 16.97 26.26 23.03
N GLU A 150 16.86 25.28 22.14
CA GLU A 150 17.10 25.40 20.69
C GLU A 150 15.82 25.70 19.90
N LEU A 151 14.65 25.50 20.50
CA LEU A 151 13.35 25.79 19.87
C LEU A 151 13.06 27.29 19.87
N THR A 152 12.72 27.83 18.69
CA THR A 152 12.23 29.20 18.57
C THR A 152 10.71 29.27 18.73
N VAL A 153 10.16 30.47 18.95
CA VAL A 153 8.71 30.69 18.93
C VAL A 153 8.09 30.34 17.56
N GLY A 154 8.87 30.45 16.47
CA GLY A 154 8.43 30.05 15.13
C GLY A 154 8.32 28.53 14.93
N ASP A 155 9.01 27.73 15.73
CA ASP A 155 8.95 26.25 15.64
C ASP A 155 7.68 25.67 16.27
N VAL A 156 7.00 26.42 17.15
CA VAL A 156 5.89 25.92 17.97
C VAL A 156 4.73 25.38 17.12
N GLU A 157 4.38 26.07 16.03
CA GLU A 157 3.31 25.63 15.13
C GLU A 157 3.68 24.34 14.40
N ARG A 158 4.91 24.26 13.88
CA ARG A 158 5.41 23.08 13.15
C ARG A 158 5.56 21.87 14.08
N LEU A 159 6.04 22.08 15.30
CA LEU A 159 6.12 21.04 16.35
C LEU A 159 4.72 20.52 16.72
N LEU A 160 3.75 21.42 16.93
CA LEU A 160 2.37 21.06 17.24
C LEU A 160 1.71 20.28 16.09
N SER A 161 1.98 20.66 14.84
CA SER A 161 1.51 19.95 13.65
C SER A 161 2.07 18.53 13.57
N LEU A 162 3.40 18.38 13.72
CA LEU A 162 4.07 17.08 13.74
C LEU A 162 3.60 16.18 14.89
N TYR A 163 3.41 16.74 16.09
CA TYR A 163 2.83 16.00 17.22
C TYR A 163 1.44 15.45 16.91
N LYS A 164 0.54 16.30 16.36
CA LYS A 164 -0.83 15.88 15.98
C LYS A 164 -0.81 14.77 14.92
N ASP A 165 0.07 14.86 13.93
CA ASP A 165 0.24 13.83 12.90
C ASP A 165 0.74 12.49 13.48
N VAL A 166 1.77 12.52 14.33
CA VAL A 166 2.28 11.32 15.03
C VAL A 166 1.21 10.66 15.90
N VAL A 167 0.47 11.45 16.69
CA VAL A 167 -0.65 10.94 17.51
C VAL A 167 -1.76 10.35 16.65
N THR A 168 -2.08 10.96 15.51
CA THR A 168 -3.10 10.46 14.57
C THR A 168 -2.69 9.14 13.93
N LYS A 169 -1.43 9.02 13.51
CA LYS A 169 -0.84 7.78 12.97
C LYS A 169 -0.84 6.66 14.01
N TYR A 170 -0.38 6.94 15.24
CA TYR A 170 -0.39 5.98 16.34
C TYR A 170 -1.81 5.53 16.69
N THR A 171 -2.76 6.46 16.81
CA THR A 171 -4.17 6.16 17.12
C THR A 171 -4.80 5.27 16.06
N SER A 172 -4.52 5.55 14.78
CA SER A 172 -5.01 4.75 13.66
C SER A 172 -4.40 3.34 13.66
N LEU A 173 -3.09 3.23 13.88
CA LEU A 173 -2.41 1.94 14.01
C LEU A 173 -2.93 1.12 15.20
N TYR A 174 -3.11 1.76 16.37
CA TYR A 174 -3.65 1.12 17.57
C TYR A 174 -5.05 0.55 17.33
N LYS A 175 -5.94 1.31 16.68
CA LYS A 175 -7.27 0.83 16.28
C LYS A 175 -7.17 -0.41 15.40
N VAL A 176 -6.34 -0.37 14.35
CA VAL A 176 -6.13 -1.52 13.45
C VAL A 176 -5.58 -2.74 14.19
N VAL A 177 -4.56 -2.56 15.04
CA VAL A 177 -3.95 -3.65 15.82
C VAL A 177 -4.92 -4.24 16.85
N ARG A 178 -5.75 -3.43 17.51
CA ARG A 178 -6.85 -3.89 18.38
C ARG A 178 -7.83 -4.79 17.62
N HIS A 179 -8.33 -4.35 16.47
CA HIS A 179 -9.27 -5.14 15.66
C HIS A 179 -8.62 -6.41 15.08
N LEU A 180 -7.35 -6.36 14.70
CA LEU A 180 -6.59 -7.52 14.22
C LEU A 180 -6.24 -8.53 15.33
N SER A 181 -6.19 -8.08 16.59
CA SER A 181 -5.95 -8.96 17.75
C SER A 181 -7.23 -9.71 18.15
N ILE A 182 -8.40 -9.14 17.91
CA ILE A 182 -9.70 -9.76 18.22
C ILE A 182 -10.06 -10.84 17.18
N SER A 183 -9.71 -10.64 15.90
CA SER A 183 -10.04 -11.60 14.83
C SER A 183 -9.19 -12.88 14.78
N LYS A 184 -8.38 -13.18 15.81
CA LYS A 184 -7.53 -14.38 15.87
C LYS A 184 -8.04 -15.46 16.86
N THR A 185 -9.14 -15.22 17.56
CA THR A 185 -9.69 -16.18 18.54
C THR A 185 -11.20 -16.34 18.37
N GLU A 186 -11.62 -17.04 17.33
CA GLU A 186 -12.93 -17.71 17.27
C GLU A 186 -12.88 -18.90 16.31
N THR A 187 -12.75 -20.11 16.88
CA THR A 187 -13.11 -21.38 16.23
C THR A 187 -14.10 -22.08 17.16
N PRO A 188 -15.40 -22.13 16.83
CA PRO A 188 -16.41 -22.73 17.71
C PRO A 188 -17.01 -24.02 17.13
N VAL A 189 -16.45 -25.17 17.50
CA VAL A 189 -17.10 -26.49 17.57
C VAL A 189 -16.28 -27.33 18.57
N PRO A 190 -16.83 -28.26 19.39
CA PRO A 190 -18.19 -28.82 19.35
C PRO A 190 -18.93 -28.99 20.70
N HIS A 191 -20.27 -29.01 20.66
CA HIS A 191 -21.18 -29.81 21.51
C HIS A 191 -22.44 -30.03 20.64
N SER A 192 -22.92 -31.25 20.33
CA SER A 192 -23.25 -32.41 21.17
C SER A 192 -24.41 -32.15 22.14
N GLU A 193 -25.62 -32.23 21.61
CA GLU A 193 -26.85 -32.53 22.34
C GLU A 193 -27.74 -33.39 21.42
N GLY A 194 -28.41 -34.39 21.98
CA GLY A 194 -29.17 -35.38 21.23
C GLY A 194 -30.67 -35.22 21.41
N THR A 195 -31.43 -35.46 20.34
CA THR A 195 -32.89 -35.64 20.42
C THR A 195 -33.27 -36.93 19.71
N SER A 196 -33.83 -37.87 20.48
CA SER A 196 -34.35 -39.15 20.01
C SER A 196 -35.67 -38.98 19.24
N PHE A 197 -35.85 -39.75 18.16
CA PHE A 197 -37.18 -40.24 17.80
C PHE A 197 -37.11 -41.65 17.18
N LEU A 198 -38.15 -42.44 17.45
CA LEU A 198 -38.37 -43.84 17.03
C LEU A 198 -38.60 -43.92 15.50
N LEU A 199 -38.60 -45.05 14.78
CA LEU A 199 -38.88 -46.48 15.07
C LEU A 199 -38.30 -47.26 13.84
N THR A 200 -37.65 -48.44 13.91
CA THR A 200 -38.27 -49.78 13.87
C THR A 200 -37.16 -50.84 13.63
N GLN A 201 -37.26 -52.00 14.29
CA GLN A 201 -36.59 -53.28 13.98
C GLN A 201 -37.70 -54.37 13.88
N PRO A 202 -37.44 -55.66 13.55
CA PRO A 202 -36.20 -56.36 13.14
C PRO A 202 -36.35 -56.85 11.67
N GLU A 203 -35.69 -57.86 11.07
CA GLU A 203 -34.65 -58.87 11.44
C GLU A 203 -33.47 -58.80 10.41
N GLY A 204 -32.62 -59.80 10.09
CA GLY A 204 -32.49 -61.21 10.50
C GLY A 204 -31.34 -61.95 9.79
N THR A 205 -30.82 -63.00 10.44
CA THR A 205 -29.95 -64.08 9.93
C THR A 205 -28.59 -63.79 9.25
N ASN A 206 -27.55 -64.37 9.87
CA ASN A 206 -26.22 -64.67 9.36
C ASN A 206 -26.17 -65.27 7.92
N THR A 207 -25.04 -65.08 7.21
CA THR A 207 -24.18 -66.18 6.70
C THR A 207 -22.78 -65.64 6.34
N LYS A 208 -21.74 -66.46 6.51
CA LYS A 208 -20.31 -66.19 6.30
C LYS A 208 -19.77 -67.03 5.14
N ILE A 209 -19.33 -66.40 4.04
CA ILE A 209 -18.49 -67.00 2.96
C ILE A 209 -17.71 -65.81 2.34
N ASP A 210 -16.39 -65.60 2.44
CA ASP A 210 -15.16 -66.41 2.28
C ASP A 210 -14.54 -66.33 0.85
N HIS A 211 -13.35 -65.70 0.79
CA HIS A 211 -12.24 -65.74 -0.18
C HIS A 211 -12.34 -65.34 -1.69
N GLN A 212 -11.20 -64.73 -2.10
CA GLN A 212 -10.47 -64.86 -3.38
C GLN A 212 -10.69 -63.91 -4.59
N LYS A 213 -10.01 -62.77 -4.53
CA LYS A 213 -8.83 -62.44 -5.38
C LYS A 213 -8.81 -62.96 -6.85
N GLY A 214 -9.18 -62.06 -7.77
CA GLY A 214 -8.33 -61.67 -8.91
C GLY A 214 -8.27 -62.54 -10.17
N LYS A 215 -8.86 -62.02 -11.25
CA LYS A 215 -8.11 -61.61 -12.45
C LYS A 215 -8.86 -60.53 -13.24
#